data_AF-A0A1H1UZR3-F1
#
_entry.id   AF-A0A1H1UZR3-F1
#
_cell.length_a   1.000
_cell.length_b   1.000
_cell.length_c   1.000
_cell.angle_alpha   90.00
_cell.angle_beta   90.00
_cell.angle_gamma   90.00
#
_symmetry.space_group_name_H-M   'P 1'
#
loop_
_entity.id
_entity.type
_entity.pdbx_description
1 polymer ?
#
loop_
_entity_poly.entity_id
_entity_poly.type
_entity_poly.pdbx_seq_one_letter_code
_entity_poly.pdbx_strand_id
1 'polypeptide(L)'
;MDIKTLEALGVSATDLSDRIVDQAVHALLYSTGYGEDDEESTQASRFKQQIEKRVKDAVDQKIDAMFAEHVLPRVGEIIESADMRKTSHYGEPKGEPMTFKEYIASRAEVYMSEKVDYHGQSKDESKDSYNWRESGPRLTVLMKLYIKDTLEKSAKSAINDVNKVIAKNIEQAAKDAITSCAASLKVAATL
;
A
#
# COMPACT_ATOMS: atom_id res chain seq x y z
N MET A 1 -19.50 22.43 54.74
CA MET A 1 -20.65 21.66 55.28
C MET A 1 -20.09 20.55 56.13
N ASP A 2 -20.64 20.34 57.32
CA ASP A 2 -20.10 19.41 58.31
C ASP A 2 -20.58 17.96 58.00
N ILE A 3 -19.77 16.94 58.27
CA ILE A 3 -20.09 15.52 57.96
C ILE A 3 -21.43 15.09 58.60
N LYS A 4 -21.73 15.61 59.79
CA LYS A 4 -22.97 15.33 60.54
C LYS A 4 -24.24 15.84 59.86
N THR A 5 -24.13 16.87 59.01
CA THR A 5 -25.26 17.37 58.21
C THR A 5 -25.53 16.56 56.94
N LEU A 6 -24.57 15.77 56.48
CA LEU A 6 -24.69 14.90 55.30
C LEU A 6 -25.37 13.57 55.64
N GLU A 7 -25.06 13.00 56.80
CA GLU A 7 -25.73 11.79 57.32
C GLU A 7 -27.22 12.05 57.59
N ALA A 8 -27.59 13.27 58.02
CA ALA A 8 -28.99 13.68 58.22
C ALA A 8 -29.81 13.77 56.92
N LEU A 9 -29.14 13.85 55.77
CA LEU A 9 -29.75 13.86 54.44
C LEU A 9 -29.82 12.44 53.81
N GLY A 10 -29.46 11.40 54.57
CA GLY A 10 -29.54 10.01 54.12
C GLY A 10 -28.41 9.58 53.18
N VAL A 11 -27.28 10.31 53.16
CA VAL A 11 -26.11 9.96 52.34
C VAL A 11 -24.95 9.60 53.27
N SER A 12 -24.45 8.37 53.16
CA SER A 12 -23.30 7.94 53.95
C SER A 12 -21.99 8.56 53.42
N ALA A 13 -20.96 8.64 54.26
CA ALA A 13 -19.66 9.17 53.87
C ALA A 13 -19.00 8.36 52.72
N THR A 14 -19.30 7.07 52.63
CA THR A 14 -18.87 6.19 51.53
C THR A 14 -19.61 6.50 50.24
N ASP A 15 -20.94 6.68 50.29
CA ASP A 15 -21.73 7.02 49.10
C ASP A 15 -21.32 8.38 48.53
N LEU A 16 -21.00 9.33 49.41
CA LEU A 16 -20.50 10.64 48.99
C LEU A 16 -19.12 10.53 48.32
N SER A 17 -18.25 9.66 48.85
CA SER A 17 -16.92 9.44 48.31
C SER A 17 -16.99 8.80 46.91
N ASP A 18 -17.83 7.79 46.74
CA ASP A 18 -18.03 7.12 45.44
C ASP A 18 -18.61 8.10 44.40
N ARG A 19 -19.59 8.93 44.79
CA ARG A 19 -20.15 9.96 43.89
C ARG A 19 -19.15 11.05 43.51
N ILE A 20 -18.23 11.42 44.41
CA ILE A 20 -17.16 12.37 44.10
C ILE A 20 -16.18 11.75 43.10
N VAL A 21 -15.82 10.47 43.30
CA VAL A 21 -14.94 9.74 42.38
C VAL A 21 -15.59 9.62 41.01
N ASP A 22 -16.87 9.22 40.94
CA ASP A 22 -17.62 9.09 39.69
C ASP A 22 -17.70 10.43 38.93
N GLN A 23 -17.98 11.53 39.64
CA GLN A 23 -18.03 12.86 39.02
C GLN A 23 -16.66 13.31 38.51
N ALA A 24 -15.59 13.03 39.26
CA ALA A 24 -14.23 13.34 38.84
C ALA A 24 -13.81 12.52 37.61
N VAL A 25 -14.18 11.24 37.57
CA VAL A 25 -13.96 10.36 36.42
C VAL A 25 -14.77 10.86 35.22
N HIS A 26 -16.04 11.23 35.42
CA HIS A 26 -16.89 11.74 34.35
C HIS A 26 -16.32 13.04 33.75
N ALA A 27 -15.90 13.99 34.58
CA ALA A 27 -15.28 15.24 34.13
C ALA A 27 -13.95 15.03 33.38
N LEU A 28 -13.24 13.93 33.67
CA LEU A 28 -11.99 13.59 33.01
C LEU A 28 -12.20 12.83 31.68
N LEU A 29 -13.24 11.99 31.63
CA LEU A 29 -13.58 11.17 30.47
C LEU A 29 -14.45 11.89 29.44
N TYR A 30 -15.15 12.96 29.83
CA TYR A 30 -16.08 13.67 28.98
C TYR A 30 -15.89 15.19 29.10
N SER A 31 -16.04 15.88 27.97
CA SER A 31 -16.08 17.34 27.89
C SER A 31 -17.41 17.77 27.31
N THR A 32 -18.06 18.77 27.92
CA THR A 32 -19.26 19.39 27.34
C THR A 32 -18.84 20.42 26.28
N GLY A 33 -19.54 20.42 25.16
CA GLY A 33 -19.34 21.36 24.06
C GLY A 33 -20.65 21.66 23.35
N TYR A 34 -20.77 22.85 22.78
CA TYR A 34 -21.97 23.29 22.09
C TYR A 34 -21.88 22.95 20.59
N GLY A 35 -22.94 22.35 20.05
CA GLY A 35 -23.09 22.09 18.61
C GLY A 35 -23.49 23.35 17.82
N GLU A 36 -23.62 23.24 16.50
CA GLU A 36 -24.04 24.36 15.61
C GLU A 36 -25.43 24.92 15.94
N ASP A 37 -26.30 24.12 16.55
CA ASP A 37 -27.66 24.50 16.95
C ASP A 37 -27.78 24.91 18.43
N ASP A 38 -26.65 25.25 19.08
CA ASP A 38 -26.57 25.65 20.50
C ASP A 38 -27.01 24.55 21.50
N GLU A 39 -27.12 23.30 21.02
CA GLU A 39 -27.40 22.13 21.86
C GLU A 39 -26.13 21.68 22.61
N GLU A 40 -26.27 21.49 23.92
CA GLU A 40 -25.20 20.97 24.77
C GLU A 40 -24.96 19.49 24.47
N SER A 41 -23.80 19.18 23.88
CA SER A 41 -23.37 17.82 23.55
C SER A 41 -22.25 17.38 24.49
N THR A 42 -22.38 16.19 25.07
CA THR A 42 -21.30 15.56 25.84
C THR A 42 -20.41 14.77 24.88
N GLN A 43 -19.16 15.20 24.72
CA GLN A 43 -18.19 14.55 23.84
C GLN A 43 -17.15 13.77 24.67
N ALA A 44 -16.72 12.62 24.16
CA ALA A 44 -15.65 11.84 24.79
C ALA A 44 -14.33 12.62 24.75
N SER A 45 -13.65 12.72 25.90
CA SER A 45 -12.37 13.42 25.99
C SER A 45 -11.29 12.72 25.17
N ARG A 46 -10.27 13.47 24.75
CA ARG A 46 -9.08 12.91 24.08
C ARG A 46 -8.41 11.82 24.90
N PHE A 47 -8.50 11.90 26.23
CA PHE A 47 -7.96 10.90 27.13
C PHE A 47 -8.72 9.57 27.03
N LYS A 48 -10.06 9.61 27.04
CA LYS A 48 -10.91 8.42 26.85
C LYS A 48 -10.64 7.77 25.49
N GLN A 49 -10.59 8.56 24.42
CA GLN A 49 -10.30 8.07 23.07
C GLN A 49 -8.91 7.40 22.98
N GLN A 50 -7.89 7.95 23.66
CA GLN A 50 -6.55 7.36 23.68
C GLN A 50 -6.49 6.05 24.47
N ILE A 51 -7.23 5.94 25.58
CA ILE A 51 -7.32 4.69 26.34
C ILE A 51 -8.02 3.63 25.51
N GLU A 52 -9.18 3.94 24.94
CA GLU A 52 -9.94 3.01 24.10
C GLU A 52 -9.11 2.54 22.91
N LYS A 53 -8.37 3.46 22.27
CA LYS A 53 -7.44 3.11 21.20
C LYS A 53 -6.35 2.16 21.69
N ARG A 54 -5.69 2.44 22.82
CA ARG A 54 -4.64 1.56 23.35
C ARG A 54 -5.17 0.18 23.75
N VAL A 55 -6.37 0.13 24.32
CA VAL A 55 -7.03 -1.14 24.64
C VAL A 55 -7.33 -1.92 23.37
N LYS A 56 -7.88 -1.26 22.34
CA LYS A 56 -8.12 -1.88 21.04
C LYS A 56 -6.81 -2.40 20.43
N ASP A 57 -5.78 -1.57 20.34
CA ASP A 57 -4.48 -1.94 19.77
C ASP A 57 -3.87 -3.14 20.52
N ALA A 58 -4.00 -3.19 21.85
CA ALA A 58 -3.51 -4.32 22.65
C ALA A 58 -4.33 -5.60 22.44
N VAL A 59 -5.66 -5.49 22.29
CA VAL A 59 -6.53 -6.63 21.97
C VAL A 59 -6.22 -7.15 20.58
N ASP A 60 -6.12 -6.28 19.58
CA ASP A 60 -5.80 -6.64 18.19
C ASP A 60 -4.45 -7.37 18.14
N GLN A 61 -3.42 -6.85 18.81
CA GLN A 61 -2.11 -7.53 18.91
C GLN A 61 -2.19 -8.92 19.55
N LYS A 62 -3.04 -9.11 20.57
CA LYS A 62 -3.21 -10.42 21.21
C LYS A 62 -3.96 -11.40 20.30
N ILE A 63 -4.96 -10.92 19.58
CA ILE A 63 -5.70 -11.72 18.60
C ILE A 63 -4.76 -12.15 17.48
N ASP A 64 -3.97 -11.23 16.92
CA ASP A 64 -3.00 -11.53 15.86
C ASP A 64 -1.97 -12.56 16.31
N ALA A 65 -1.46 -12.44 17.55
CA ALA A 65 -0.53 -13.40 18.12
C ALA A 65 -1.17 -14.81 18.24
N MET A 66 -2.40 -14.91 18.76
CA MET A 66 -3.13 -16.18 18.85
C MET A 66 -3.42 -16.77 17.47
N PHE A 67 -3.76 -15.93 16.49
CA PHE A 67 -4.01 -16.37 15.12
C PHE A 67 -2.73 -16.92 14.49
N ALA A 68 -1.59 -16.24 14.67
CA ALA A 68 -0.29 -16.68 14.19
C ALA A 68 0.16 -18.01 14.81
N GLU A 69 -0.14 -18.22 16.09
CA GLU A 69 0.26 -19.44 16.80
C GLU A 69 -0.62 -20.64 16.46
N HIS A 70 -1.94 -20.46 16.33
CA HIS A 70 -2.87 -21.59 16.27
C HIS A 70 -3.58 -21.76 14.94
N VAL A 71 -3.88 -20.67 14.23
CA VAL A 71 -4.69 -20.73 13.01
C VAL A 71 -3.80 -20.84 11.77
N LEU A 72 -2.76 -20.01 11.69
CA LEU A 72 -1.81 -20.00 10.57
C LEU A 72 -1.18 -21.38 10.28
N PRO A 73 -0.69 -22.14 11.29
CA PRO A 73 -0.14 -23.46 11.05
C PRO A 73 -1.17 -24.46 10.53
N ARG A 74 -2.39 -24.45 11.10
CA ARG A 74 -3.49 -25.31 10.66
C ARG A 74 -3.93 -25.01 9.23
N VAL A 75 -3.99 -23.74 8.86
CA VAL A 75 -4.30 -23.34 7.48
C VAL A 75 -3.19 -23.85 6.54
N GLY A 76 -1.93 -23.74 6.94
CA GLY A 76 -0.81 -24.32 6.20
C GLY A 76 -0.95 -25.83 5.99
N GLU A 77 -1.22 -26.58 7.07
CA GLU A 77 -1.44 -28.03 7.02
C GLU A 77 -2.62 -28.41 6.12
N ILE A 78 -3.73 -27.68 6.19
CA ILE A 78 -4.92 -27.90 5.34
C ILE A 78 -4.58 -27.66 3.87
N ILE A 79 -3.83 -26.61 3.56
CA ILE A 79 -3.42 -26.29 2.18
C ILE A 79 -2.44 -27.35 1.65
N GLU A 80 -1.49 -27.81 2.46
CA GLU A 80 -0.51 -28.81 2.03
C GLU A 80 -1.09 -30.22 1.94
N SER A 81 -2.07 -30.56 2.78
CA SER A 81 -2.79 -31.84 2.72
C SER A 81 -3.90 -31.86 1.67
N ALA A 82 -4.27 -30.70 1.11
CA ALA A 82 -5.23 -30.61 0.03
C ALA A 82 -4.68 -31.25 -1.25
N ASP A 83 -5.45 -32.17 -1.79
CA ASP A 83 -5.13 -32.81 -3.06
C ASP A 83 -5.58 -31.94 -4.22
N MET A 84 -4.61 -31.36 -4.92
CA MET A 84 -4.85 -30.40 -5.99
C MET A 84 -4.96 -31.07 -7.37
N ARG A 85 -5.31 -32.36 -7.41
CA ARG A 85 -5.58 -33.09 -8.65
C ARG A 85 -6.59 -32.38 -9.53
N LYS A 86 -6.30 -32.33 -10.84
CA LYS A 86 -7.22 -31.81 -11.83
C LYS A 86 -8.46 -32.71 -11.87
N THR A 87 -9.65 -32.14 -11.77
CA THR A 87 -10.89 -32.91 -11.91
C THR A 87 -11.43 -32.84 -13.34
N SER A 88 -12.20 -33.85 -13.74
CA SER A 88 -12.94 -33.86 -15.00
C SER A 88 -14.17 -32.94 -14.92
N HIS A 89 -14.88 -32.76 -16.03
CA HIS A 89 -16.14 -32.00 -16.05
C HIS A 89 -17.21 -32.56 -15.08
N TYR A 90 -17.09 -33.85 -14.72
CA TYR A 90 -17.99 -34.53 -13.77
C TYR A 90 -17.39 -34.66 -12.36
N GLY A 91 -16.26 -34.00 -12.08
CA GLY A 91 -15.65 -33.99 -10.75
C GLY A 91 -14.73 -35.18 -10.45
N GLU A 92 -14.45 -36.04 -11.42
CA GLU A 92 -13.59 -37.22 -11.22
C GLU A 92 -12.11 -36.82 -11.21
N PRO A 93 -11.28 -37.33 -10.28
CA PRO A 93 -9.85 -37.04 -10.24
C PRO A 93 -9.15 -37.53 -11.52
N LYS A 94 -8.37 -36.66 -12.15
CA LYS A 94 -7.60 -36.95 -13.37
C LYS A 94 -6.14 -36.59 -13.17
N GLY A 95 -5.26 -37.58 -13.32
CA GLY A 95 -3.81 -37.44 -13.17
C GLY A 95 -3.31 -37.79 -11.76
N GLU A 96 -2.00 -37.61 -11.55
CA GLU A 96 -1.32 -37.93 -10.31
C GLU A 96 -1.71 -36.98 -9.16
N PRO A 97 -1.78 -37.48 -7.91
CA PRO A 97 -1.90 -36.65 -6.71
C PRO A 97 -0.85 -35.55 -6.72
N MET A 98 -1.27 -34.30 -6.51
CA MET A 98 -0.34 -33.17 -6.45
C MET A 98 -0.66 -32.29 -5.25
N THR A 99 0.39 -31.89 -4.55
CA THR A 99 0.30 -30.92 -3.45
C THR A 99 0.06 -29.51 -3.98
N PHE A 100 -0.33 -28.58 -3.11
CA PHE A 100 -0.49 -27.18 -3.49
C PHE A 100 0.77 -26.56 -4.12
N LYS A 101 1.96 -26.86 -3.59
CA LYS A 101 3.23 -26.33 -4.11
C LYS A 101 3.50 -26.84 -5.54
N GLU A 102 3.31 -28.13 -5.76
CA GLU A 102 3.48 -28.75 -7.08
C GLU A 102 2.45 -28.25 -8.08
N TYR A 103 1.20 -28.05 -7.65
CA TYR A 103 0.15 -27.47 -8.48
C TYR A 103 0.52 -26.04 -8.93
N ILE A 104 0.96 -25.18 -8.01
CA ILE A 104 1.36 -23.81 -8.35
C ILE A 104 2.57 -23.80 -9.29
N ALA A 105 3.58 -24.65 -9.04
CA ALA A 105 4.74 -24.78 -9.92
C ALA A 105 4.33 -25.24 -11.32
N SER A 106 3.49 -26.28 -11.42
CA SER A 106 2.96 -26.78 -12.69
C SER A 106 2.15 -25.71 -13.44
N ARG A 107 1.29 -24.96 -12.74
CA ARG A 107 0.52 -23.86 -13.33
C ARG A 107 1.42 -22.74 -13.83
N ALA A 108 2.46 -22.40 -13.09
CA ALA A 108 3.44 -21.40 -13.51
C ALA A 108 4.20 -21.86 -14.76
N GLU A 109 4.65 -23.12 -14.80
CA GLU A 109 5.33 -23.70 -15.97
C GLU A 109 4.42 -23.68 -17.21
N VAL A 110 3.16 -24.12 -17.08
CA VAL A 110 2.18 -24.09 -18.17
C VAL A 110 1.96 -22.66 -18.67
N TYR A 111 1.79 -21.70 -17.76
CA TYR A 111 1.60 -20.29 -18.11
C TYR A 111 2.82 -19.70 -18.82
N MET A 112 4.03 -19.99 -18.34
CA MET A 112 5.28 -19.48 -18.90
C MET A 112 5.64 -20.10 -20.26
N SER A 113 5.28 -21.37 -20.46
CA SER A 113 5.54 -22.13 -21.70
C SER A 113 4.45 -21.97 -22.76
N GLU A 114 3.29 -21.43 -22.39
CA GLU A 114 2.17 -21.17 -23.29
C GLU A 114 2.61 -20.35 -24.51
N LYS A 115 2.12 -20.75 -25.69
CA LYS A 115 2.34 -20.01 -26.93
C LYS A 115 1.50 -18.73 -26.92
N VAL A 116 2.16 -17.60 -27.10
CA VAL A 116 1.52 -16.28 -27.10
C VAL A 116 1.86 -15.50 -28.36
N ASP A 117 1.09 -14.45 -28.62
CA ASP A 117 1.39 -13.48 -29.67
C ASP A 117 2.54 -12.55 -29.29
N TYR A 118 2.83 -11.56 -30.15
CA TYR A 118 3.91 -10.59 -29.93
C TYR A 118 3.64 -9.61 -28.78
N HIS A 119 2.41 -9.54 -28.26
CA HIS A 119 2.05 -8.77 -27.07
C HIS A 119 2.12 -9.59 -25.79
N GLY A 120 2.36 -10.90 -25.89
CA GLY A 120 2.37 -11.80 -24.74
C GLY A 120 0.99 -12.36 -24.37
N GLN A 121 0.00 -12.25 -25.27
CA GLN A 121 -1.37 -12.73 -25.06
C GLN A 121 -1.58 -14.11 -25.70
N SER A 122 -2.25 -15.00 -24.98
CA SER A 122 -2.74 -16.25 -25.56
C SER A 122 -3.83 -15.99 -26.59
N LYS A 123 -4.20 -17.03 -27.34
CA LYS A 123 -5.26 -16.93 -28.34
C LYS A 123 -6.62 -16.56 -27.72
N ASP A 124 -6.88 -17.04 -26.51
CA ASP A 124 -8.11 -16.77 -25.78
C ASP A 124 -8.13 -15.37 -25.15
N GLU A 125 -6.94 -14.84 -24.80
CA GLU A 125 -6.78 -13.48 -24.26
C GLU A 125 -6.79 -12.40 -25.35
N SER A 126 -6.43 -12.76 -26.57
CA SER A 126 -6.33 -11.82 -27.68
C SER A 126 -7.71 -11.41 -28.18
N LYS A 127 -7.94 -10.09 -28.26
CA LYS A 127 -9.18 -9.51 -28.80
C LYS A 127 -9.37 -9.83 -30.29
N ASP A 128 -8.28 -10.13 -31.00
CA ASP A 128 -8.28 -10.51 -32.42
C ASP A 128 -7.78 -11.95 -32.56
N SER A 129 -8.59 -12.89 -32.09
CA SER A 129 -8.28 -14.32 -32.15
C SER A 129 -8.19 -14.87 -33.59
N TYR A 130 -8.76 -14.16 -34.57
CA TYR A 130 -8.75 -14.54 -35.98
C TYR A 130 -7.39 -14.29 -36.63
N ASN A 131 -6.75 -13.14 -36.35
CA ASN A 131 -5.41 -12.81 -36.87
C ASN A 131 -4.29 -13.18 -35.91
N TRP A 132 -4.59 -13.84 -34.79
CA TRP A 132 -3.61 -14.26 -33.80
C TRP A 132 -2.54 -15.16 -34.42
N ARG A 133 -1.27 -14.84 -34.16
CA ARG A 133 -0.12 -15.64 -34.62
C ARG A 133 0.83 -15.89 -33.46
N GLU A 134 1.31 -17.12 -33.37
CA GLU A 134 2.32 -17.47 -32.37
C GLU A 134 3.62 -16.70 -32.61
N SER A 135 4.18 -16.12 -31.54
CA SER A 135 5.51 -15.49 -31.53
C SER A 135 6.51 -16.23 -30.65
N GLY A 136 6.05 -17.18 -29.82
CA GLY A 136 6.88 -18.05 -29.00
C GLY A 136 6.29 -18.32 -27.63
N PRO A 137 7.06 -18.94 -26.72
CA PRO A 137 6.68 -19.11 -25.33
C PRO A 137 6.51 -17.77 -24.61
N ARG A 138 5.53 -17.69 -23.70
CA ARG A 138 5.18 -16.48 -22.96
C ARG A 138 6.37 -15.84 -22.26
N LEU A 139 7.17 -16.63 -21.55
CA LEU A 139 8.37 -16.14 -20.86
C LEU A 139 9.33 -15.43 -21.82
N THR A 140 9.63 -16.04 -22.97
CA THR A 140 10.55 -15.49 -23.95
C THR A 140 10.02 -14.18 -24.56
N VAL A 141 8.72 -14.12 -24.87
CA VAL A 141 8.12 -12.91 -25.44
C VAL A 141 8.11 -11.77 -24.43
N LEU A 142 7.65 -12.03 -23.20
CA LEU A 142 7.61 -11.02 -22.14
C LEU A 142 9.02 -10.51 -21.79
N MET A 143 10.02 -11.39 -21.74
CA MET A 143 11.41 -10.97 -21.54
C MET A 143 11.90 -10.05 -22.67
N LYS A 144 11.60 -10.38 -23.93
CA LYS A 144 11.94 -9.52 -25.07
C LYS A 144 11.27 -8.15 -24.97
N LEU A 145 9.99 -8.10 -24.62
CA LEU A 145 9.25 -6.85 -24.42
C LEU A 145 9.85 -6.01 -23.30
N TYR A 146 10.15 -6.63 -22.16
CA TYR A 146 10.78 -5.96 -21.02
C TYR A 146 12.15 -5.38 -21.37
N ILE A 147 13.02 -6.17 -22.03
CA ILE A 147 14.34 -5.71 -22.47
C ILE A 147 14.20 -4.55 -23.46
N LYS A 148 13.29 -4.67 -24.43
CA LYS A 148 13.03 -3.62 -25.42
C LYS A 148 12.59 -2.32 -24.75
N ASP A 149 11.58 -2.37 -23.88
CA ASP A 149 11.06 -1.17 -23.19
C ASP A 149 12.11 -0.53 -22.29
N THR A 150 12.90 -1.36 -21.58
CA THR A 150 14.00 -0.87 -20.73
C THR A 150 15.07 -0.18 -21.56
N LEU A 151 15.51 -0.79 -22.66
CA LEU A 151 16.51 -0.20 -23.55
C LEU A 151 16.00 1.09 -24.20
N GLU A 152 14.74 1.12 -24.64
CA GLU A 152 14.13 2.30 -25.24
C GLU A 152 14.08 3.47 -24.25
N LYS A 153 13.68 3.21 -23.00
CA LYS A 153 13.68 4.21 -21.92
C LYS A 153 15.08 4.72 -21.63
N SER A 154 16.05 3.81 -21.49
CA SER A 154 17.45 4.19 -21.25
C SER A 154 18.03 5.02 -22.40
N ALA A 155 17.75 4.64 -23.65
CA ALA A 155 18.22 5.38 -24.83
C ALA A 155 17.60 6.78 -24.92
N LYS A 156 16.28 6.91 -24.69
CA LYS A 156 15.60 8.21 -24.65
C LYS A 156 16.16 9.10 -23.54
N SER A 157 16.43 8.55 -22.36
CA SER A 157 17.06 9.29 -21.26
C SER A 157 18.45 9.79 -21.65
N ALA A 158 19.29 8.93 -22.23
CA ALA A 158 20.64 9.30 -22.65
C ALA A 158 20.64 10.44 -23.69
N ILE A 159 19.73 10.37 -24.68
CA ILE A 159 19.57 11.44 -25.68
C ILE A 159 19.14 12.75 -25.02
N ASN A 160 18.20 12.69 -24.08
CA ASN A 160 17.77 13.88 -23.35
C ASN A 160 18.91 14.51 -22.54
N ASP A 161 19.78 13.71 -21.94
CA ASP A 161 20.92 14.21 -21.17
C ASP A 161 21.99 14.82 -22.08
N VAL A 162 22.26 14.21 -23.25
CA VAL A 162 23.12 14.82 -24.28
C VAL A 162 22.56 16.16 -24.75
N ASN A 163 21.26 16.23 -25.02
CA ASN A 163 20.60 17.48 -25.44
C ASN A 163 20.73 18.59 -24.39
N LYS A 164 20.61 18.25 -23.09
CA LYS A 164 20.84 19.21 -22.00
C LYS A 164 22.26 19.76 -22.00
N VAL A 165 23.26 18.89 -22.19
CA VAL A 165 24.68 19.30 -22.24
C VAL A 165 24.95 20.21 -23.45
N ILE A 166 24.43 19.84 -24.62
CA ILE A 166 24.58 20.65 -25.85
C ILE A 166 23.91 22.02 -25.65
N ALA A 167 22.69 22.07 -25.14
CA ALA A 167 21.99 23.32 -24.88
C ALA A 167 22.78 24.24 -23.93
N LYS A 168 23.32 23.68 -22.85
CA LYS A 168 24.16 24.42 -21.90
C LYS A 168 25.45 24.95 -22.55
N ASN A 169 26.09 24.16 -23.41
CA ASN A 169 27.30 24.59 -24.12
C ASN A 169 27.02 25.70 -25.14
N ILE A 170 25.89 25.64 -25.84
CA ILE A 170 25.46 26.71 -26.76
C ILE A 170 25.15 27.99 -25.98
N GLU A 171 24.47 27.89 -24.84
CA GLU A 171 24.21 29.03 -23.96
C GLU A 171 25.52 29.68 -23.49
N GLN A 172 26.49 28.87 -23.08
CA GLN A 172 27.79 29.38 -22.66
C GLN A 172 28.55 30.04 -23.81
N ALA A 173 28.60 29.40 -24.99
CA ALA A 173 29.25 29.97 -26.17
C ALA A 173 28.63 31.31 -26.60
N ALA A 174 27.30 31.45 -26.49
CA ALA A 174 26.61 32.72 -26.75
C ALA A 174 26.98 33.79 -25.73
N LYS A 175 27.03 33.46 -24.43
CA LYS A 175 27.50 34.38 -23.38
C LYS A 175 28.94 34.81 -23.60
N ASP A 176 29.82 33.89 -23.96
CA ASP A 176 31.23 34.16 -24.21
C ASP A 176 31.40 35.08 -25.43
N ALA A 177 30.64 34.84 -26.51
CA ALA A 177 30.64 35.69 -27.70
C ALA A 177 30.13 37.12 -27.40
N ILE A 178 29.04 37.26 -26.65
CA ILE A 178 28.52 38.57 -26.21
C ILE A 178 29.56 39.31 -25.36
N THR A 179 30.18 38.60 -24.41
CA THR A 179 31.20 39.16 -23.51
C THR A 179 32.42 39.63 -24.30
N SER A 180 32.89 38.81 -25.25
CA SER A 180 34.00 39.16 -26.15
C SER A 180 33.67 40.41 -26.96
N CYS A 181 32.48 40.49 -27.55
CA CYS A 181 32.05 41.65 -28.34
C CYS A 181 31.94 42.93 -27.49
N ALA A 182 31.39 42.83 -26.27
CA ALA A 182 31.32 43.95 -25.33
C ALA A 182 32.71 44.45 -24.90
N ALA A 183 33.66 43.53 -24.70
CA ALA A 183 35.04 43.90 -24.40
C ALA A 183 35.70 44.64 -25.57
N SER A 184 35.50 44.18 -26.81
CA SER A 184 35.99 44.86 -28.01
C SER A 184 35.41 46.26 -28.19
N LEU A 185 34.11 46.45 -27.92
CA LEU A 185 33.46 47.76 -27.98
C LEU A 185 34.00 48.75 -26.93
N LYS A 186 34.30 48.28 -25.71
CA LYS A 186 34.93 49.12 -24.67
C LYS A 186 36.29 49.66 -25.09
N VAL A 187 37.11 48.86 -25.76
CA VAL A 187 38.44 49.27 -26.23
C VAL A 187 38.34 50.30 -27.35
N ALA A 188 37.36 50.16 -28.25
CA ALA A 188 37.14 51.09 -29.36
C ALA A 188 36.65 52.48 -28.94
N ALA A 189 35.99 52.62 -27.79
CA ALA A 189 35.48 53.90 -27.28
C ALA A 189 36.51 54.71 -26.45
N THR A 190 37.69 54.14 -26.18
CA THR A 190 38.77 54.77 -25.39
C THR A 190 39.98 55.23 -26.22
N LEU A 191 39.88 55.13 -27.56
CA LEU A 191 40.79 55.75 -28.53
C LEU A 191 40.14 57.02 -29.10
#